data_AF-A0A3P1T2U3-F1
#
_entry.id   AF-A0A3P1T2U3-F1
#
_cell.length_a   1.000
_cell.length_b   1.000
_cell.length_c   1.000
_cell.angle_alpha   90.00
_cell.angle_beta   90.00
_cell.angle_gamma   90.00
#
_symmetry.space_group_name_H-M   'P 1'
#
loop_
_entity.id
_entity.type
_entity.pdbx_description
1 polymer ?
#
loop_
_entity_poly.entity_id
_entity_poly.type
_entity_poly.pdbx_seq_one_letter_code
_entity_poly.pdbx_strand_id
1 'polypeptide(L)'
;MTDHLHFNRDAVGVSAKKNWADSEDFGILGAAAGRLNPEAAVEKPSSLLLAFGFDALQAALTNFCSDLSHTLHEFSDACAILGSGTEEAISDFDETEQRNEKAYLDIQQRMSGKS
;
A
#
# COMPACT_ATOMS: atom_id res chain seq x y z
N MET A 1 -3.74 2.69 -41.41
CA MET A 1 -4.00 2.06 -40.10
C MET A 1 -2.96 2.67 -39.18
N THR A 2 -3.33 3.72 -38.47
CA THR A 2 -2.41 4.43 -37.57
C THR A 2 -2.41 3.64 -36.27
N ASP A 3 -1.32 2.91 -35.99
CA ASP A 3 -1.13 2.37 -34.65
C ASP A 3 -1.06 3.56 -33.71
N HIS A 4 -2.07 3.71 -32.87
CA HIS A 4 -2.09 4.71 -31.82
C HIS A 4 -0.97 4.37 -30.83
N LEU A 5 -0.04 5.31 -30.62
CA LEU A 5 1.09 5.13 -29.72
C LEU A 5 0.57 5.18 -28.27
N HIS A 6 0.12 4.04 -27.76
CA HIS A 6 -0.39 3.92 -26.40
C HIS A 6 0.69 3.49 -25.42
N PHE A 7 0.73 4.16 -24.26
CA PHE A 7 1.58 3.75 -23.15
C PHE A 7 1.16 2.36 -22.64
N ASN A 8 2.04 1.37 -22.82
CA ASN A 8 1.81 0.01 -22.36
C ASN A 8 2.09 -0.11 -20.86
N ARG A 9 1.06 0.15 -20.06
CA ARG A 9 1.08 0.09 -18.58
C ARG A 9 1.50 -1.27 -18.03
N ASP A 10 1.17 -2.37 -18.71
CA ASP A 10 1.51 -3.72 -18.28
C ASP A 10 3.01 -4.02 -18.49
N ALA A 11 3.63 -3.43 -19.53
CA ALA A 11 5.03 -3.65 -19.87
C ALA A 11 6.03 -2.94 -18.92
N VAL A 12 5.61 -1.85 -18.29
CA VAL A 12 6.44 -1.09 -17.31
C VAL A 12 6.27 -1.57 -15.86
N GLY A 13 5.43 -2.58 -15.62
CA GLY A 13 5.20 -3.10 -14.26
C GLY A 13 4.47 -2.14 -13.34
N VAL A 14 3.81 -1.12 -13.89
CA VAL A 14 2.97 -0.15 -13.18
C VAL A 14 1.64 -0.83 -12.84
N SER A 15 1.70 -1.82 -11.95
CA SER A 15 0.55 -2.53 -11.41
C SER A 15 -0.07 -1.73 -10.26
N ALA A 16 -0.60 -0.54 -10.56
CA ALA A 16 -1.23 0.36 -9.58
C ALA A 16 -2.33 -0.30 -8.74
N LYS A 17 -2.97 -1.34 -9.29
CA LYS A 17 -4.18 -1.90 -8.71
C LYS A 17 -4.02 -2.96 -7.64
N LYS A 18 -2.81 -3.47 -7.38
CA LYS A 18 -2.67 -4.61 -6.45
C LYS A 18 -2.27 -4.18 -5.03
N ASN A 19 -1.40 -3.18 -4.91
CA ASN A 19 -0.77 -2.85 -3.63
C ASN A 19 -1.64 -1.95 -2.73
N TRP A 20 -2.66 -1.26 -3.26
CA TRP A 20 -3.57 -0.44 -2.44
C TRP A 20 -4.52 -1.28 -1.57
N ALA A 21 -4.94 -2.45 -2.05
CA ALA A 21 -5.78 -3.37 -1.28
C ALA A 21 -5.01 -3.93 -0.08
N ASP A 22 -3.70 -4.17 -0.25
CA ASP A 22 -2.81 -4.60 0.83
C ASP A 22 -2.73 -3.54 1.95
N SER A 23 -2.83 -2.24 1.61
CA SER A 23 -2.88 -1.16 2.61
C SER A 23 -4.09 -1.28 3.53
N GLU A 24 -5.29 -1.48 2.96
CA GLU A 24 -6.51 -1.66 3.72
C GLU A 24 -6.46 -2.92 4.60
N ASP A 25 -5.98 -4.04 4.05
CA ASP A 25 -5.83 -5.29 4.78
C ASP A 25 -4.87 -5.14 5.98
N PHE A 26 -3.70 -4.52 5.77
CA PHE A 26 -2.75 -4.25 6.84
C PHE A 26 -3.32 -3.28 7.90
N GLY A 27 -4.09 -2.27 7.49
CA GLY A 27 -4.76 -1.35 8.41
C GLY A 27 -5.80 -2.06 9.28
N ILE A 28 -6.62 -2.95 8.69
CA ILE A 28 -7.61 -3.75 9.43
C ILE A 28 -6.92 -4.69 10.42
N LEU A 29 -5.86 -5.38 9.99
CA LEU A 29 -5.08 -6.29 10.83
C LEU A 29 -4.38 -5.54 11.96
N GLY A 30 -3.79 -4.37 11.69
CA GLY A 30 -3.16 -3.51 12.69
C GLY A 30 -4.16 -3.08 13.76
N ALA A 31 -5.33 -2.61 13.34
CA ALA A 31 -6.41 -2.25 14.26
C ALA A 31 -6.90 -3.46 15.08
N ALA A 32 -6.94 -4.67 14.50
CA ALA A 32 -7.28 -5.89 15.23
C ALA A 32 -6.21 -6.27 16.26
N ALA A 33 -4.93 -6.20 15.89
CA ALA A 33 -3.80 -6.45 16.80
C ALA A 33 -3.79 -5.47 17.98
N GLY A 34 -4.06 -4.18 17.74
CA GLY A 34 -4.15 -3.16 18.78
C GLY A 34 -5.32 -3.33 19.76
N ARG A 35 -6.31 -4.16 19.41
CA ARG A 35 -7.43 -4.52 20.32
C ARG A 35 -7.17 -5.79 21.14
N LEU A 36 -6.06 -6.49 20.90
CA LEU A 36 -5.70 -7.64 21.73
C LEU A 36 -5.42 -7.17 23.15
N ASN A 37 -5.97 -7.89 24.13
CA ASN A 37 -5.76 -7.62 25.54
C ASN A 37 -5.18 -8.86 26.24
N PRO A 38 -3.84 -9.00 26.25
CA PRO A 38 -3.15 -10.11 26.92
C PRO A 38 -3.42 -10.20 28.41
N GLU A 39 -3.69 -9.06 29.07
CA GLU A 39 -3.96 -9.02 30.50
C GLU A 39 -5.31 -9.67 30.85
N ALA A 40 -6.31 -9.48 29.99
CA ALA A 40 -7.63 -10.08 30.16
C ALA A 40 -7.70 -11.54 29.69
N ALA A 41 -6.68 -12.04 28.99
CA ALA A 41 -6.73 -13.36 28.37
C ALA A 41 -6.57 -14.52 29.36
N VAL A 42 -5.78 -14.32 30.43
CA VAL A 42 -5.47 -15.37 31.42
C VAL A 42 -5.34 -14.74 32.80
N GLU A 43 -6.07 -15.29 33.78
CA GLU A 43 -5.91 -14.90 35.18
C GLU A 43 -4.55 -15.35 35.74
N LYS A 44 -3.95 -14.50 36.58
CA LYS A 44 -2.70 -14.82 37.25
C LYS A 44 -2.86 -16.07 38.13
N PRO A 45 -2.00 -17.09 37.98
CA PRO A 45 -2.05 -18.28 38.82
C PRO A 45 -1.87 -17.94 40.30
N SER A 46 -2.70 -18.54 41.16
CA SER A 46 -2.60 -18.37 42.62
C SER A 46 -1.42 -19.11 43.23
N SER A 47 -0.93 -20.16 42.57
CA SER A 47 0.24 -20.91 43.07
C SER A 47 1.52 -20.11 42.81
N LEU A 48 2.35 -19.95 43.84
CA LEU A 48 3.61 -19.22 43.76
C LEU A 48 4.53 -19.75 42.65
N LEU A 49 4.58 -21.07 42.47
CA LEU A 49 5.47 -21.74 41.52
C LEU A 49 5.06 -21.46 40.04
N LEU A 50 3.76 -21.31 39.76
CA LEU A 50 3.24 -20.91 38.45
C LEU A 50 3.21 -19.39 38.25
N ALA A 51 3.17 -18.61 39.33
CA ALA A 51 3.20 -17.15 39.28
C ALA A 51 4.60 -16.59 38.93
N PHE A 52 5.66 -17.38 39.13
CA PHE A 52 7.02 -17.00 38.75
C PHE A 52 7.12 -16.77 37.24
N GLY A 53 7.52 -15.56 36.86
CA GLY A 53 7.66 -15.17 35.45
C GLY A 53 6.35 -14.84 34.74
N PHE A 54 5.19 -14.97 35.39
CA PHE A 54 3.89 -14.62 34.80
C PHE A 54 3.83 -13.14 34.40
N ASP A 55 4.24 -12.24 35.29
CA ASP A 55 4.22 -10.79 35.02
C ASP A 55 5.17 -10.43 33.87
N ALA A 56 6.33 -11.10 33.78
CA ALA A 56 7.29 -10.90 32.71
C ALA A 56 6.75 -11.41 31.37
N LEU A 57 6.08 -12.56 31.36
CA LEU A 57 5.41 -13.10 30.18
C LEU A 57 4.28 -12.19 29.72
N GLN A 58 3.47 -11.70 30.65
CA GLN A 58 2.34 -10.81 30.36
C GLN A 58 2.83 -9.49 29.77
N ALA A 59 3.86 -8.88 30.35
CA ALA A 59 4.51 -7.69 29.79
C ALA A 59 5.09 -7.94 28.38
N ALA A 60 5.76 -9.08 28.18
CA ALA A 60 6.31 -9.44 26.87
C ALA A 60 5.21 -9.61 25.81
N LEU A 61 4.08 -10.22 26.17
CA LEU A 61 2.96 -10.41 25.25
C LEU A 61 2.25 -9.08 24.94
N THR A 62 2.09 -8.19 25.92
CA THR A 62 1.56 -6.82 25.71
C THR A 62 2.45 -6.04 24.75
N ASN A 63 3.77 -6.05 24.96
CA ASN A 63 4.71 -5.39 24.05
C ASN A 63 4.63 -6.00 22.64
N PHE A 64 4.59 -7.32 22.52
CA PHE A 64 4.45 -7.99 21.23
C PHE A 64 3.18 -7.57 20.47
N CYS A 65 2.02 -7.50 21.13
CA CYS A 65 0.78 -7.06 20.49
C CYS A 65 0.86 -5.59 20.03
N SER A 66 1.50 -4.73 20.84
CA SER A 66 1.75 -3.33 20.49
C SER A 66 2.67 -3.22 19.26
N ASP A 67 3.79 -3.92 19.28
CA ASP A 67 4.78 -3.90 18.18
C ASP A 67 4.20 -4.47 16.89
N LEU A 68 3.40 -5.53 16.99
CA LEU A 68 2.68 -6.10 15.85
C LEU A 68 1.70 -5.08 15.26
N SER A 69 0.92 -4.40 16.10
CA SER A 69 0.02 -3.33 15.66
C SER A 69 0.76 -2.23 14.92
N HIS A 70 1.86 -1.71 15.48
CA HIS A 70 2.67 -0.68 14.83
C HIS A 70 3.24 -1.16 13.49
N THR A 71 3.82 -2.37 13.47
CA THR A 71 4.42 -2.93 12.26
C THR A 71 3.40 -3.07 11.14
N LEU A 72 2.17 -3.49 11.45
CA LEU A 72 1.10 -3.60 10.47
C LEU A 72 0.66 -2.23 9.94
N HIS A 73 0.57 -1.20 10.78
CA HIS A 73 0.26 0.16 10.31
C HIS A 73 1.37 0.73 9.43
N GLU A 74 2.64 0.48 9.74
CA GLU A 74 3.77 0.88 8.89
C GLU A 74 3.71 0.22 7.51
N PHE A 75 3.34 -1.07 7.45
CA PHE A 75 3.10 -1.73 6.16
C PHE A 75 1.90 -1.14 5.42
N SER A 76 0.81 -0.82 6.12
CA SER A 76 -0.34 -0.12 5.55
C SER A 76 0.07 1.20 4.90
N ASP A 77 0.84 2.03 5.62
CA ASP A 77 1.30 3.33 5.15
C ASP A 77 2.26 3.18 3.97
N ALA A 78 3.19 2.23 4.02
CA ALA A 78 4.10 1.93 2.91
C ALA A 78 3.33 1.49 1.65
N CYS A 79 2.31 0.65 1.80
CA CYS A 79 1.46 0.22 0.68
C CYS A 79 0.63 1.38 0.12
N ALA A 80 0.14 2.28 0.98
CA ALA A 80 -0.58 3.48 0.55
C ALA A 80 0.33 4.42 -0.26
N ILE A 81 1.54 4.70 0.23
CA ILE A 81 2.53 5.56 -0.46
C ILE A 81 2.95 4.94 -1.81
N LEU A 82 3.19 3.63 -1.85
CA LEU A 82 3.49 2.93 -3.10
C LEU A 82 2.31 3.01 -4.08
N GLY A 83 1.08 2.85 -3.60
CA GLY A 83 -0.14 3.00 -4.39
C GLY A 83 -0.24 4.40 -5.01
N SER A 84 -0.09 5.45 -4.20
CA SER A 84 -0.20 6.84 -4.67
C SER A 84 0.91 7.22 -5.65
N GLY A 85 2.16 6.78 -5.42
CA GLY A 85 3.25 7.03 -6.36
C GLY A 85 3.04 6.34 -7.72
N THR A 86 2.32 5.21 -7.71
CA THR A 86 1.96 4.52 -8.96
C THR A 86 0.83 5.26 -9.70
N GLU A 87 -0.13 5.84 -8.98
CA GLU A 87 -1.17 6.70 -9.57
C GLU A 87 -0.58 7.96 -10.21
N GLU A 88 0.35 8.64 -9.52
CA GLU A 88 1.04 9.83 -10.04
C GLU A 88 1.82 9.51 -11.32
N ALA A 89 2.59 8.42 -11.33
CA ALA A 89 3.31 7.98 -12.52
C ALA A 89 2.39 7.68 -13.71
N ILE A 90 1.22 7.05 -13.48
CA ILE A 90 0.22 6.83 -14.54
C ILE A 90 -0.27 8.17 -15.11
N SER A 91 -0.59 9.13 -14.24
CA SER A 91 -1.06 10.46 -14.66
C SER A 91 -0.01 11.16 -15.54
N ASP A 92 1.26 11.11 -15.15
CA ASP A 92 2.35 11.73 -15.90
C ASP A 92 2.57 11.08 -17.28
N PHE A 93 2.46 9.76 -17.37
CA PHE A 93 2.55 9.05 -18.65
C PHE A 93 1.36 9.37 -19.57
N ASP A 94 0.13 9.41 -19.04
CA ASP A 94 -1.06 9.78 -19.80
C ASP A 94 -0.98 11.22 -20.33
N GLU A 95 -0.51 12.17 -19.50
CA GLU A 95 -0.28 13.55 -19.92
C GLU A 95 0.77 13.65 -21.03
N THR A 96 1.87 12.90 -20.89
CA THR A 96 2.95 12.88 -21.88
C THR A 96 2.46 12.30 -23.20
N GLU A 97 1.65 11.25 -23.17
CA GLU A 97 1.02 10.66 -24.36
C GLU A 97 0.11 11.67 -25.06
N GLN A 98 -0.79 12.34 -24.33
CA GLN A 98 -1.67 13.37 -24.91
C GLN A 98 -0.89 14.53 -25.56
N ARG A 99 0.18 14.99 -24.90
CA ARG A 99 1.03 16.06 -25.46
C ARG A 99 1.70 15.61 -26.76
N ASN A 100 2.24 14.39 -26.78
CA ASN A 100 2.91 13.84 -27.95
C ASN A 100 1.94 13.56 -29.11
N GLU A 101 0.75 13.01 -28.83
CA GLU A 101 -0.29 12.77 -29.84
C GLU A 101 -0.74 14.10 -30.47
N LYS A 102 -1.01 15.13 -29.64
CA LYS A 102 -1.39 16.46 -30.12
C LYS A 102 -0.30 17.07 -31.01
N ALA A 103 0.96 16.96 -30.62
CA ALA A 103 2.08 17.44 -31.43
C ALA A 103 2.19 16.70 -32.76
N TYR A 104 1.98 15.38 -32.77
CA TYR A 104 1.99 14.57 -33.99
C TYR A 104 0.86 14.97 -34.95
N LEU A 105 -0.36 15.14 -34.43
CA LEU A 105 -1.52 15.58 -35.21
C LEU A 105 -1.33 16.98 -35.80
N ASP A 106 -0.75 17.90 -35.04
CA ASP A 106 -0.48 19.27 -35.50
C ASP A 106 0.56 19.30 -36.63
N ILE A 107 1.63 18.49 -36.51
CA ILE A 107 2.61 18.29 -37.59
C ILE A 107 1.94 17.65 -38.80
N GLN A 108 1.09 16.65 -38.60
CA GLN A 108 0.41 15.97 -39.70
C GLN A 108 -0.56 16.90 -40.44
N GLN A 109 -1.29 17.77 -39.73
CA GLN A 109 -2.15 18.80 -40.32
C GLN A 109 -1.33 19.77 -41.17
N ARG A 110 -0.22 20.29 -40.62
CA ARG A 110 0.73 21.17 -41.34
C ARG A 110 1.29 20.53 -42.60
N MET A 111 1.64 19.24 -42.53
CA MET A 111 2.20 18.48 -43.66
C MET A 111 1.16 18.08 -44.71
N SER A 112 -0.13 17.99 -44.34
CA SER A 112 -1.20 17.63 -45.30
C SER A 112 -1.74 18.82 -46.12
N GLY A 113 -1.28 20.05 -45.83
CA GLY A 113 -1.61 21.24 -46.61
C GLY A 113 -3.06 21.72 -46.52
N LYS A 114 -3.87 21.17 -45.61
CA LYS A 114 -5.23 21.65 -45.33
C LYS A 114 -5.16 22.75 -44.28
N SER A 115 -5.11 24.00 -44.75
CA SER A 115 -5.46 25.19 -43.95
C SER A 115 -6.97 25.33 -43.83
#